data_AF-A0A524JVS0-F1
#
_entry.id   AF-A0A524JVS0-F1
#
_cell.length_a   1.000
_cell.length_b   1.000
_cell.length_c   1.000
_cell.angle_alpha   90.00
_cell.angle_beta   90.00
_cell.angle_gamma   90.00
#
_symmetry.space_group_name_H-M   'P 1'
#
loop_
_entity.id
_entity.type
_entity.pdbx_description
1 polymer ?
#
loop_
_entity_poly.entity_id
_entity_poly.type
_entity_poly.pdbx_seq_one_letter_code
_entity_poly.pdbx_strand_id
1 'polypeptide(L)'
;MGIQFSRYDTVILAADVGGTNTSIALVGKQGDRYDKIIERRYGTQDESSFEAPVSRFLAEALETGHPYPRLLCASGAGPVIGGSIALTNAPWGID
;
A
#
# COMPACT_ATOMS: atom_id res chain seq x y z
N MET A 1 22.06 -16.04 12.76
CA MET A 1 20.80 -15.46 12.27
C MET A 1 20.66 -14.09 12.92
N GLY A 2 21.03 -13.03 12.21
CA GLY A 2 21.11 -11.69 12.79
C GLY A 2 19.72 -11.11 13.03
N ILE A 3 19.47 -10.64 14.24
CA ILE A 3 18.25 -9.89 14.58
C ILE A 3 18.37 -8.54 13.88
N GLN A 4 17.64 -8.35 12.78
CA GLN A 4 17.58 -7.06 12.10
C GLN A 4 16.66 -6.15 12.90
N PHE A 5 17.24 -5.27 13.73
CA PHE A 5 16.47 -4.26 14.44
C PHE A 5 15.87 -3.29 13.41
N SER A 6 14.53 -3.26 13.36
CA SER A 6 13.83 -2.25 12.56
C SER A 6 14.12 -0.87 13.15
N ARG A 7 14.55 0.08 12.29
CA ARG A 7 14.65 1.51 12.64
C ARG A 7 13.30 2.10 13.10
N TYR A 8 12.21 1.46 12.69
CA TYR A 8 10.85 1.93 12.88
C TYR A 8 10.13 1.13 13.96
N ASP A 9 9.32 1.82 14.77
CA ASP A 9 8.41 1.23 15.75
C ASP A 9 7.35 0.36 15.06
N THR A 10 6.91 0.80 13.88
CA THR A 10 6.00 0.05 13.02
C THR A 10 6.25 0.37 11.55
N VAL A 11 5.86 -0.57 10.69
CA VAL A 11 5.85 -0.41 9.25
C VAL A 11 4.42 -0.60 8.76
N ILE A 12 3.96 0.39 8.01
CA ILE A 12 2.59 0.51 7.50
C ILE A 12 2.66 0.41 5.98
N LEU A 13 1.81 -0.42 5.41
CA LEU A 13 1.49 -0.37 3.99
C LEU A 13 0.50 0.79 3.79
N ALA A 14 0.88 1.80 3.04
CA ALA A 14 0.00 2.91 2.66
C ALA A 14 -0.36 2.74 1.19
N ALA A 15 -1.65 2.84 0.87
CA ALA A 15 -2.14 2.82 -0.50
C ALA A 15 -3.05 4.01 -0.76
N ASP A 16 -2.83 4.70 -1.87
CA ASP A 16 -3.66 5.79 -2.34
C ASP A 16 -4.19 5.45 -3.74
N VAL A 17 -5.47 5.09 -3.80
CA VAL A 17 -6.16 4.65 -5.01
C VAL A 17 -6.87 5.85 -5.65
N GLY A 18 -6.17 6.51 -6.57
CA GLY A 18 -6.76 7.54 -7.40
C GLY A 18 -7.45 6.97 -8.64
N GLY A 19 -8.17 7.83 -9.37
CA GLY A 19 -8.79 7.43 -10.64
C GLY A 19 -7.75 6.96 -11.67
N THR A 20 -6.66 7.69 -11.87
CA THR A 20 -5.65 7.31 -12.88
C THR A 20 -4.58 6.38 -12.33
N ASN A 21 -4.11 6.65 -11.11
CA ASN A 21 -2.97 5.93 -10.53
C ASN A 21 -3.31 5.42 -9.14
N THR A 22 -2.82 4.23 -8.84
CA THR A 22 -2.76 3.64 -7.50
C THR A 22 -1.31 3.70 -7.02
N SER A 23 -1.05 4.45 -5.95
CA SER A 23 0.27 4.56 -5.33
C SER A 23 0.33 3.68 -4.10
N ILE A 24 1.36 2.84 -3.98
CA ILE A 24 1.56 1.95 -2.83
C ILE A 24 2.94 2.21 -2.26
N ALA A 25 3.02 2.35 -0.94
CA ALA A 25 4.26 2.62 -0.23
C ALA A 25 4.38 1.84 1.09
N LEU A 26 5.62 1.49 1.46
CA LEU A 26 5.94 1.16 2.84
C LEU A 26 6.33 2.45 3.56
N VAL A 27 5.66 2.72 4.68
CA VAL A 27 5.92 3.88 5.53
C VAL A 27 6.38 3.38 6.89
N GLY A 28 7.57 3.78 7.29
CA GLY A 28 8.12 3.52 8.61
C GLY A 28 7.73 4.63 9.58
N LYS A 29 7.18 4.28 10.74
CA LYS A 29 6.88 5.23 11.81
C LYS A 29 7.92 5.10 12.94
N GLN A 30 8.42 6.23 13.42
CA GLN A 30 9.29 6.30 14.60
C GLN A 30 8.87 7.50 15.45
N GLY A 31 8.29 7.25 16.63
CA GLY A 31 7.61 8.29 17.41
C GLY A 31 6.54 8.97 16.55
N ASP A 32 6.64 10.30 16.41
CA ASP A 32 5.72 11.10 15.58
C ASP A 32 6.21 11.32 14.13
N ARG A 33 7.32 10.69 13.74
CA ARG A 33 7.89 10.82 12.39
C ARG A 33 7.45 9.66 11.50
N TYR A 34 7.23 9.98 10.23
CA TYR A 34 6.90 9.02 9.18
C TYR A 34 7.89 9.17 8.03
N ASP A 35 8.57 8.08 7.69
CA ASP A 35 9.51 8.00 6.57
C ASP A 35 8.96 7.08 5.48
N LYS A 36 8.94 7.53 4.23
CA LYS A 36 8.62 6.67 3.09
C LYS A 36 9.84 5.79 2.77
N ILE A 37 9.71 4.48 2.92
CA ILE A 37 10.80 3.51 2.73
C ILE A 37 10.95 3.17 1.24
N ILE A 38 9.84 2.84 0.58
CA ILE A 38 9.76 2.52 -0.84
C ILE A 38 8.34 2.84 -1.32
N GLU A 39 8.21 3.23 -2.59
CA GLU A 39 6.94 3.54 -3.25
C GLU A 39 6.94 3.02 -4.69
N ARG A 40 5.79 2.55 -5.15
CA ARG A 40 5.51 2.23 -6.55
C ARG A 40 4.17 2.83 -6.96
N ARG A 41 4.02 3.06 -8.26
CA ARG A 41 2.78 3.53 -8.88
C ARG A 41 2.34 2.53 -9.93
N TYR A 42 1.04 2.30 -9.98
CA TYR A 42 0.36 1.39 -10.88
C TYR A 42 -0.77 2.14 -11.57
N GLY A 43 -1.03 1.87 -12.85
CA GLY A 43 -2.19 2.43 -13.53
C GLY A 43 -3.46 1.80 -12.98
N THR A 44 -4.39 2.58 -12.43
CA THR A 44 -5.59 2.03 -11.76
C THR A 44 -6.41 1.14 -12.72
N GLN A 45 -6.53 1.55 -13.99
CA GLN A 45 -7.26 0.77 -15.00
C GLN A 45 -6.49 -0.43 -15.54
N ASP A 46 -5.17 -0.50 -15.31
CA ASP A 46 -4.32 -1.62 -15.73
C ASP A 46 -4.39 -2.79 -14.74
N GLU A 47 -4.94 -2.55 -13.54
CA GLU A 47 -5.09 -3.56 -12.50
C GLU A 47 -6.46 -4.25 -12.55
N SER A 48 -6.47 -5.53 -12.17
CA SER A 48 -7.69 -6.32 -12.05
C SER A 48 -8.39 -6.17 -10.70
N SER A 49 -7.66 -5.72 -9.66
CA SER A 49 -8.15 -5.54 -8.30
C SER A 49 -7.17 -4.70 -7.48
N PHE A 50 -7.52 -4.36 -6.23
CA PHE A 50 -6.61 -3.68 -5.30
C PHE A 50 -5.46 -4.57 -4.82
N GLU A 51 -5.71 -5.87 -4.62
CA GLU A 51 -4.76 -6.84 -4.10
C GLU A 51 -3.67 -7.20 -5.12
N ALA A 52 -3.97 -7.11 -6.41
CA ALA A 52 -3.02 -7.43 -7.48
C ALA A 52 -1.74 -6.57 -7.41
N PRO A 53 -1.81 -5.21 -7.43
CA PRO A 53 -0.62 -4.38 -7.27
C PRO A 53 -0.02 -4.49 -5.86
N VAL A 54 -0.83 -4.65 -4.81
CA VAL A 54 -0.34 -4.86 -3.43
C VAL A 54 0.53 -6.11 -3.32
N SER A 55 0.09 -7.22 -3.88
CA SER A 55 0.82 -8.50 -3.83
C SER A 55 2.16 -8.40 -4.56
N ARG A 56 2.17 -7.78 -5.75
CA ARG A 56 3.41 -7.56 -6.51
C ARG A 56 4.37 -6.64 -5.77
N PHE A 57 3.86 -5.56 -5.18
CA PHE A 57 4.64 -4.63 -4.37
C PHE A 57 5.28 -5.30 -3.15
N LEU A 58 4.52 -6.11 -2.41
CA LEU A 58 5.03 -6.81 -1.23
C LEU A 58 6.05 -7.90 -1.58
N ALA A 59 5.87 -8.60 -2.70
CA ALA A 59 6.85 -9.56 -3.21
C ALA A 59 8.17 -8.85 -3.55
N GLU A 60 8.12 -7.75 -4.31
CA GLU A 60 9.30 -6.93 -4.63
C GLU A 60 9.99 -6.41 -3.36
N ALA A 61 9.22 -5.92 -2.38
CA ALA A 61 9.75 -5.44 -1.12
C ALA A 61 10.46 -6.56 -0.33
N LEU A 62 9.89 -7.76 -0.30
CA LEU A 62 10.49 -8.90 0.38
C LEU A 62 11.79 -9.36 -0.30
N GLU A 63 11.80 -9.45 -1.63
CA GLU A 63 12.98 -9.83 -2.43
C GLU A 63 14.15 -8.86 -2.26
N THR A 64 13.85 -7.57 -2.05
CA THR A 64 14.84 -6.50 -1.82
C THR A 64 15.22 -6.30 -0.35
N GLY A 65 14.69 -7.12 0.56
CA GLY A 65 15.03 -7.08 1.98
C GLY A 65 14.37 -5.94 2.77
N HIS A 66 13.29 -5.35 2.26
CA HIS A 66 12.49 -4.38 2.99
C HIS A 66 11.65 -5.04 4.08
N PRO A 67 11.32 -4.32 5.16
CA PRO A 67 10.52 -4.86 6.25
C PRO A 67 9.08 -5.15 5.80
N TYR A 68 8.49 -6.21 6.35
CA TYR A 68 7.10 -6.56 6.06
C TYR A 68 6.13 -5.74 6.93
N PRO A 69 5.12 -5.07 6.35
CA PRO A 69 4.17 -4.26 7.09
C PRO A 69 3.22 -5.12 7.95
N ARG A 70 2.79 -4.56 9.08
CA ARG A 70 1.79 -5.20 9.97
C ARG A 70 0.43 -4.51 9.93
N LEU A 71 0.38 -3.33 9.33
CA LEU A 71 -0.79 -2.47 9.22
C LEU A 71 -0.95 -2.05 7.76
N LEU A 72 -2.19 -1.84 7.33
CA LEU A 72 -2.54 -1.26 6.05
C LEU A 72 -3.43 -0.04 6.30
N CYS A 73 -3.15 1.04 5.58
CA CYS A 73 -4.03 2.19 5.45
C CYS A 73 -4.26 2.45 3.96
N ALA A 74 -5.51 2.40 3.52
CA ALA A 74 -5.89 2.64 2.14
C ALA A 74 -6.84 3.85 2.04
N SER A 75 -6.58 4.75 1.10
CA SER A 75 -7.52 5.75 0.62
C SER A 75 -7.95 5.44 -0.80
N GLY A 76 -9.16 5.88 -1.18
CA GLY A 76 -9.68 5.69 -2.52
C GLY A 76 -10.52 6.86 -3.00
N ALA A 77 -10.52 7.09 -4.31
CA ALA A 77 -11.35 8.08 -4.98
C ALA A 77 -12.82 7.63 -5.00
N GLY A 78 -13.57 7.97 -3.96
CA GLY A 78 -14.99 7.67 -3.85
C GLY A 78 -15.45 7.65 -2.39
N PRO A 79 -16.77 7.55 -2.15
CA PRO A 79 -17.30 7.36 -0.82
C PRO A 79 -17.02 5.95 -0.32
N VAL A 80 -16.77 5.81 1.00
CA VAL A 80 -16.81 4.52 1.68
C VAL A 80 -18.25 4.20 2.05
N ILE A 81 -18.80 3.11 1.51
CA ILE A 81 -20.18 2.67 1.77
C ILE A 81 -20.11 1.21 2.19
N GLY A 82 -20.59 0.91 3.40
CA GLY A 82 -20.58 -0.47 3.92
C GLY A 82 -19.18 -1.06 4.13
N GLY A 83 -18.15 -0.23 4.23
CA GLY A 83 -16.74 -0.66 4.34
C GLY A 83 -16.01 -0.74 3.01
N SER A 84 -16.70 -0.56 1.88
CA SER A 84 -16.10 -0.70 0.55
C SER A 84 -16.09 0.62 -0.23
N ILE A 85 -15.17 0.72 -1.18
CA ILE A 85 -15.09 1.80 -2.17
C ILE A 85 -15.27 1.18 -3.56
N ALA A 86 -16.29 1.63 -4.30
CA ALA A 86 -16.44 1.32 -5.71
C ALA A 86 -15.80 2.42 -6.56
N LEU A 87 -14.84 2.07 -7.43
CA LEU A 87 -14.24 3.03 -8.35
C LEU A 87 -15.19 3.29 -9.52
N THR A 88 -15.38 4.55 -9.90
CA THR A 88 -16.27 4.90 -11.03
C THR A 88 -15.62 4.68 -12.38
N ASN A 89 -14.30 4.51 -12.43
CA ASN A 89 -13.52 4.48 -13.66
C ASN A 89 -12.73 3.18 -13.86
N ALA A 90 -12.89 2.18 -12.99
CA ALA A 90 -12.29 0.87 -13.11
C ALA A 90 -13.31 -0.20 -12.66
N PRO A 91 -13.23 -1.45 -13.16
CA PRO A 91 -14.21 -2.51 -12.83
C PRO A 91 -13.98 -3.16 -11.46
N TRP A 92 -13.15 -2.56 -10.60
CA TRP A 92 -12.77 -3.07 -9.29
C TRP A 92 -12.88 -1.99 -8.20
N GLY A 93 -12.78 -2.40 -6.94
CA GLY A 93 -12.88 -1.53 -5.78
C GLY A 93 -11.98 -1.98 -4.63
N ILE A 94 -12.21 -1.41 -3.44
CA ILE A 94 -11.59 -1.83 -2.19
C ILE A 94 -12.69 -2.37 -1.28
N ASP A 95 -12.50 -3.54 -0.67
CA ASP A 95 -13.44 -4.18 0.26
C ASP A 95 -12.80 -4.60 1.61
#